data_AF-A0A239I2E8-F1
#
_entry.id   AF-A0A239I2E8-F1
#
_cell.length_a   1.000
_cell.length_b   1.000
_cell.length_c   1.000
_cell.angle_alpha   90.00
_cell.angle_beta   90.00
_cell.angle_gamma   90.00
#
_symmetry.space_group_name_H-M   'P 1'
#
loop_
_entity.id
_entity.type
_entity.pdbx_description
1 polymer ?
#
loop_
_entity_poly.entity_id
_entity_poly.type
_entity_poly.pdbx_seq_one_letter_code
_entity_poly.pdbx_strand_id
1 'polypeptide(L)'
;MSVERLTLQVTDIASAARDVRVVELRDPAGGELPAYTAGAHIELHLPGGLVRQYSLCGDARERESYRVGVGLAPASRGGSRYIHQSLHVGDLVRVTPPRNHFPLFEDAGEFVFFAGGIGITPILPMIRWCEANRRPWRLFYLVRSRERAAFLDQLAAYGERVTLHADEEAGGLFDIEGTVARLPGRAHLYTCGPTPLMLAVEAAARGFPAEQVHFEWFTPRQVEKAGADTAFTVKLARSGRCLEVPADQSLLQVLEANGVQVESACREGTCASCETRVLAGIPDHRDSVLSEAERRCNGSMMVCVSRALSGTLELDL
;
A
#
# COMPACT_ATOMS: atom_id res chain seq x y z
N MET A 1 -14.56 0.21 17.66
CA MET A 1 -14.73 -1.24 17.81
C MET A 1 -13.47 -1.87 17.25
N SER A 2 -12.76 -2.70 18.02
CA SER A 2 -11.52 -3.36 17.54
C SER A 2 -11.87 -4.20 16.32
N VAL A 3 -11.16 -4.02 15.20
CA VAL A 3 -11.25 -4.94 14.05
C VAL A 3 -10.96 -6.37 14.54
N GLU A 4 -11.88 -7.30 14.29
CA GLU A 4 -11.72 -8.70 14.64
C GLU A 4 -10.62 -9.31 13.76
N ARG A 5 -9.54 -9.79 14.39
CA ARG A 5 -8.38 -10.34 13.70
C ARG A 5 -8.55 -11.84 13.52
N LEU A 6 -8.14 -12.34 12.36
CA LEU A 6 -8.08 -13.77 12.07
C LEU A 6 -6.76 -14.35 12.62
N THR A 7 -6.77 -15.63 12.98
CA THR A 7 -5.55 -16.40 13.24
C THR A 7 -5.40 -17.42 12.13
N LEU A 8 -4.44 -17.21 11.24
CA LEU A 8 -4.19 -18.06 10.09
C LEU A 8 -2.92 -18.87 10.28
N GLN A 9 -2.86 -20.05 9.67
CA GLN A 9 -1.68 -20.89 9.64
C GLN A 9 -0.88 -20.64 8.36
N VAL A 10 0.44 -20.56 8.48
CA VAL A 10 1.35 -20.59 7.33
C VAL A 10 1.38 -22.00 6.76
N THR A 11 0.85 -22.18 5.56
CA THR A 11 0.77 -23.51 4.91
C THR A 11 1.87 -23.74 3.88
N ASP A 12 2.43 -22.67 3.32
CA ASP A 12 3.54 -22.74 2.38
C ASP A 12 4.43 -21.49 2.46
N ILE A 13 5.73 -21.66 2.19
CA ILE A 13 6.69 -20.58 2.00
C ILE A 13 7.59 -20.91 0.81
N ALA A 14 7.42 -20.19 -0.29
CA ALA A 14 8.18 -20.37 -1.51
C ALA A 14 9.12 -19.18 -1.79
N SER A 15 10.28 -19.45 -2.39
CA SER A 15 11.14 -18.41 -2.96
C SER A 15 10.65 -18.06 -4.36
N ALA A 16 10.22 -16.81 -4.57
CA ALA A 16 9.71 -16.36 -5.88
C ALA A 16 10.76 -15.63 -6.73
N ALA A 17 11.80 -15.10 -6.09
CA ALA A 17 12.99 -14.50 -6.69
C ALA A 17 14.08 -14.32 -5.62
N ARG A 18 15.27 -13.84 -6.01
CA ARG A 18 16.27 -13.40 -5.04
C ARG A 18 15.68 -12.35 -4.11
N ASP A 19 15.81 -12.57 -2.81
CA ASP A 19 15.30 -11.70 -1.75
C ASP A 19 13.77 -11.52 -1.75
N VAL A 20 13.00 -12.42 -2.38
CA VAL A 20 11.52 -12.40 -2.37
C VAL A 20 10.96 -13.76 -1.98
N ARG A 21 10.14 -13.78 -0.92
CA ARG A 21 9.37 -14.95 -0.49
C ARG A 21 7.88 -14.75 -0.74
N VAL A 22 7.16 -15.84 -0.98
CA VAL A 22 5.70 -15.89 -1.01
C VAL A 22 5.25 -16.75 0.15
N VAL A 23 4.36 -16.22 0.97
CA VAL A 23 3.78 -16.92 2.12
C VAL A 23 2.31 -17.21 1.82
N GLU A 24 1.90 -18.46 1.94
CA GLU A 24 0.49 -18.86 1.91
C GLU A 24 -0.05 -18.99 3.33
N LEU A 25 -1.23 -18.41 3.55
CA LEU A 25 -1.95 -18.39 4.81
C LEU A 25 -3.34 -19.00 4.62
N ARG A 26 -3.72 -19.95 5.47
CA ARG A 26 -5.05 -20.58 5.46
C ARG A 26 -5.68 -20.56 6.85
N ASP A 27 -6.99 -20.73 6.90
CA ASP A 27 -7.67 -21.02 8.16
C ASP A 27 -7.19 -22.40 8.66
N PRO A 28 -6.67 -22.53 9.90
CA PRO A 28 -6.23 -23.81 10.45
C PRO A 28 -7.35 -24.87 10.54
N ALA A 29 -8.61 -24.46 10.56
CA ALA A 29 -9.78 -25.34 10.51
C ALA A 29 -10.25 -25.65 9.08
N GLY A 30 -9.61 -25.09 8.04
CA GLY A 30 -9.98 -25.29 6.64
C GLY A 30 -11.18 -24.47 6.16
N GLY A 31 -11.57 -23.42 6.91
CA GLY A 31 -12.66 -22.53 6.55
C GLY A 31 -12.33 -21.54 5.41
N GLU A 32 -13.38 -20.91 4.89
CA GLU A 32 -13.22 -19.79 3.95
C GLU A 32 -12.77 -18.52 4.67
N LEU A 33 -11.83 -17.81 4.04
CA LEU A 33 -11.38 -16.49 4.43
C LEU A 33 -12.32 -15.40 3.89
N PRO A 34 -12.36 -14.21 4.51
CA PRO A 34 -13.06 -13.06 3.96
C PRO A 34 -12.62 -12.76 2.52
N ALA A 35 -13.58 -12.41 1.66
CA ALA A 35 -13.28 -12.04 0.28
C ALA A 35 -12.48 -10.73 0.21
N TYR A 36 -11.73 -10.54 -0.87
CA TYR A 36 -11.03 -9.29 -1.16
C TYR A 36 -11.11 -8.94 -2.64
N THR A 37 -10.78 -7.70 -2.98
CA THR A 37 -10.66 -7.22 -4.36
C THR A 37 -9.21 -6.93 -4.71
N ALA A 38 -8.87 -6.93 -5.99
CA ALA A 38 -7.51 -6.66 -6.46
C ALA A 38 -6.96 -5.33 -5.90
N GLY A 39 -5.71 -5.33 -5.47
CA GLY A 39 -5.07 -4.22 -4.76
C GLY A 39 -5.21 -4.26 -3.22
N ALA A 40 -6.00 -5.18 -2.67
CA ALA A 40 -6.12 -5.31 -1.22
C ALA A 40 -4.83 -5.80 -0.53
N HIS A 41 -4.67 -5.43 0.73
CA HIS A 41 -3.59 -5.86 1.61
C HIS A 41 -4.13 -6.33 2.96
N ILE A 42 -3.29 -7.06 3.70
CA ILE A 42 -3.51 -7.46 5.09
C ILE A 42 -2.37 -6.99 5.97
N GLU A 43 -2.62 -6.84 7.27
CA GLU A 43 -1.58 -6.66 8.28
C GLU A 43 -1.19 -8.01 8.88
N LEU A 44 0.10 -8.34 8.86
CA LEU A 44 0.68 -9.42 9.65
C LEU A 44 1.16 -8.88 10.99
N HIS A 45 0.65 -9.46 12.07
CA HIS A 45 1.14 -9.22 13.42
C HIS A 45 2.22 -10.25 13.77
N LEU A 46 3.46 -9.80 13.77
CA LEU A 46 4.67 -10.59 14.00
C LEU A 46 5.15 -10.42 15.46
N PRO A 47 6.02 -11.33 15.95
CA PRO A 47 6.58 -11.22 17.30
C PRO A 47 7.27 -9.87 17.57
N GLY A 48 7.31 -9.48 18.84
CA GLY A 48 7.90 -8.20 19.26
C GLY A 48 7.04 -6.98 18.94
N GLY A 49 5.73 -7.17 18.70
CA GLY A 49 4.80 -6.07 18.40
C GLY A 49 4.96 -5.49 16.99
N LEU A 50 5.68 -6.18 16.12
CA LEU A 50 5.89 -5.76 14.74
C LEU A 50 4.61 -5.98 13.93
N VAL A 51 4.07 -4.92 13.34
CA VAL A 51 2.93 -4.99 12.41
C VAL A 51 3.40 -4.55 11.03
N ARG A 52 3.19 -5.37 10.00
CA ARG A 52 3.57 -5.06 8.61
C ARG A 52 2.45 -5.38 7.64
N GLN A 53 2.32 -4.52 6.65
CA GLN A 53 1.35 -4.68 5.58
C GLN A 53 1.97 -5.38 4.39
N TYR A 54 1.19 -6.26 3.77
CA TYR A 54 1.56 -6.91 2.53
C TYR A 54 0.34 -7.02 1.63
N SER A 55 0.49 -6.55 0.39
CA SER A 55 -0.53 -6.73 -0.65
C SER A 55 -0.76 -8.21 -0.90
N LEU A 56 -2.03 -8.58 -1.01
CA LEU A 56 -2.43 -9.92 -1.39
C LEU A 56 -2.08 -10.11 -2.87
N CYS A 57 -1.28 -11.13 -3.19
CA CYS A 57 -0.83 -11.41 -4.56
C CYS A 57 -1.45 -12.68 -5.17
N GLY A 58 -2.34 -13.35 -4.42
CA GLY A 58 -3.11 -14.51 -4.88
C GLY A 58 -4.28 -14.14 -5.80
N ASP A 59 -5.03 -15.16 -6.23
CA ASP A 59 -6.25 -14.96 -6.99
C ASP A 59 -7.40 -14.52 -6.05
N ALA A 60 -7.96 -13.32 -6.27
CA ALA A 60 -9.03 -12.78 -5.44
C ALA A 60 -10.34 -13.60 -5.45
N ARG A 61 -10.47 -14.55 -6.38
CA ARG A 61 -11.59 -15.50 -6.44
C ARG A 61 -11.42 -16.69 -5.50
N GLU A 62 -10.19 -16.97 -5.08
CA GLU A 62 -9.90 -18.05 -4.13
C GLU A 62 -10.28 -17.59 -2.71
N ARG A 63 -11.09 -18.40 -2.03
CA ARG A 63 -11.58 -18.12 -0.68
C ARG A 63 -10.90 -18.95 0.40
N GLU A 64 -10.03 -19.89 0.04
CA GLU A 64 -9.40 -20.80 1.03
C GLU A 64 -8.02 -20.33 1.49
N SER A 65 -7.40 -19.38 0.78
CA SER A 65 -6.03 -18.94 1.10
C SER A 65 -5.80 -17.47 0.79
N TYR A 66 -4.91 -16.87 1.57
CA TYR A 66 -4.27 -15.61 1.26
C TYR A 66 -2.82 -15.87 0.89
N ARG A 67 -2.31 -15.16 -0.11
CA ARG A 67 -0.90 -15.20 -0.51
C ARG A 67 -0.32 -13.79 -0.45
N VAL A 68 0.85 -13.65 0.18
CA VAL A 68 1.56 -12.37 0.27
C VAL A 68 2.99 -12.52 -0.22
N GLY A 69 3.44 -11.59 -1.06
CA GLY A 69 4.82 -11.49 -1.51
C GLY A 69 5.62 -10.54 -0.62
N VAL A 70 6.75 -11.00 -0.11
CA VAL A 70 7.58 -10.30 0.88
C VAL A 70 8.99 -10.12 0.36
N GLY A 71 9.33 -8.90 -0.02
CA GLY A 71 10.70 -8.50 -0.33
C GLY A 71 11.53 -8.28 0.94
N LEU A 72 12.77 -8.77 0.96
CA LEU A 72 13.73 -8.50 2.03
C LEU A 72 14.27 -7.08 1.88
N ALA A 73 13.89 -6.21 2.81
CA ALA A 73 14.39 -4.84 2.85
C ALA A 73 15.86 -4.84 3.31
N PRO A 74 16.79 -4.16 2.59
CA PRO A 74 18.20 -4.10 2.99
C PRO A 74 18.39 -3.56 4.42
N ALA A 75 17.66 -2.49 4.76
CA ALA A 75 17.61 -1.91 6.10
C ALA A 75 16.33 -2.34 6.86
N SER A 76 16.12 -3.65 7.00
CA SER A 76 14.89 -4.16 7.64
C SER A 76 14.78 -3.74 9.10
N ARG A 77 13.66 -3.10 9.46
CA ARG A 77 13.21 -2.82 10.83
C ARG A 77 12.64 -4.06 11.55
N GLY A 78 13.01 -5.27 11.12
CA GLY A 78 12.61 -6.53 11.74
C GLY A 78 11.59 -7.34 10.95
N GLY A 79 10.51 -6.74 10.43
CA GLY A 79 9.39 -7.49 9.85
C GLY A 79 9.74 -8.36 8.64
N SER A 80 10.29 -7.79 7.57
CA SER A 80 10.70 -8.58 6.39
C SER A 80 11.81 -9.57 6.72
N ARG A 81 12.74 -9.22 7.62
CA ARG A 81 13.79 -10.14 8.09
C ARG A 81 13.21 -11.33 8.83
N TYR A 82 12.22 -11.11 9.71
CA TYR A 82 11.53 -12.18 10.43
C TYR A 82 10.86 -13.17 9.47
N ILE A 83 10.12 -12.67 8.47
CA ILE A 83 9.48 -13.54 7.47
C ILE A 83 10.51 -14.34 6.66
N HIS A 84 11.69 -13.75 6.39
CA HIS A 84 12.75 -14.41 5.64
C HIS A 84 13.60 -15.39 6.47
N GLN A 85 13.65 -15.26 7.79
CA GLN A 85 14.64 -16.00 8.60
C GLN A 85 14.03 -16.82 9.73
N SER A 86 12.79 -16.55 10.11
CA SER A 86 12.21 -17.09 11.35
C SER A 86 10.76 -17.53 11.23
N LEU A 87 10.05 -17.15 10.17
CA LEU A 87 8.72 -17.68 9.88
C LEU A 87 8.84 -19.05 9.20
N HIS A 88 8.07 -20.02 9.69
CA HIS A 88 8.06 -21.39 9.20
C HIS A 88 6.65 -21.84 8.83
N VAL A 89 6.57 -22.85 7.97
CA VAL A 89 5.32 -23.58 7.73
C VAL A 89 4.84 -24.20 9.04
N GLY A 90 3.55 -24.08 9.32
CA GLY A 90 2.89 -24.49 10.56
C GLY A 90 2.68 -23.36 11.56
N ASP A 91 3.43 -22.25 11.46
CA ASP A 91 3.28 -21.11 12.37
C ASP A 91 1.89 -20.49 12.28
N LEU A 92 1.35 -20.05 13.41
CA LEU A 92 0.12 -19.27 13.47
C LEU A 92 0.44 -17.78 13.49
N VAL A 93 -0.21 -17.02 12.62
CA VAL A 93 -0.04 -15.57 12.50
C VAL A 93 -1.39 -14.89 12.59
N ARG A 94 -1.44 -13.81 13.38
CA ARG A 94 -2.63 -12.97 13.46
C ARG A 94 -2.64 -11.98 12.30
N VAL A 95 -3.78 -11.88 11.62
CA VAL A 95 -3.98 -10.96 10.50
C VAL A 95 -5.24 -10.12 10.64
N THR A 96 -5.22 -8.92 10.08
CA THR A 96 -6.47 -8.18 9.86
C THR A 96 -7.23 -8.78 8.68
N PRO A 97 -8.56 -8.58 8.61
CA PRO A 97 -9.29 -8.71 7.36
C PRO A 97 -8.67 -7.82 6.27
N PRO A 98 -8.85 -8.17 4.99
CA PRO A 98 -8.33 -7.38 3.88
C PRO A 98 -8.88 -5.95 3.87
N ARG A 99 -8.01 -4.97 3.58
CA ARG A 99 -8.37 -3.58 3.27
C ARG A 99 -7.85 -3.23 1.89
N ASN A 100 -8.52 -2.30 1.20
CA ASN A 100 -8.11 -1.92 -0.14
C ASN A 100 -8.11 -0.39 -0.31
N HIS A 101 -6.91 0.19 -0.37
CA HIS A 101 -6.68 1.61 -0.71
C HIS A 101 -6.10 1.77 -2.12
N PHE A 102 -6.02 0.68 -2.87
CA PHE A 102 -5.55 0.66 -4.25
C PHE A 102 -6.54 -0.12 -5.14
N PRO A 103 -7.84 0.26 -5.13
CA PRO A 103 -8.86 -0.48 -5.85
C PRO A 103 -8.67 -0.34 -7.36
N LEU A 104 -9.03 -1.40 -8.08
CA LEU A 104 -9.10 -1.37 -9.54
C LEU A 104 -10.44 -0.76 -9.98
N PHE A 105 -10.40 0.44 -10.56
CA PHE A 105 -11.56 1.10 -11.16
C PHE A 105 -11.90 0.48 -12.53
N GLU A 106 -13.07 -0.15 -12.60
CA GLU A 106 -13.45 -1.04 -13.71
C GLU A 106 -13.89 -0.30 -14.99
N ASP A 107 -13.96 1.03 -15.01
CA ASP A 107 -14.43 1.84 -16.14
C ASP A 107 -13.32 2.23 -17.15
N ALA A 108 -12.07 1.87 -16.85
CA ALA A 108 -10.91 2.17 -17.70
C ALA A 108 -11.04 1.60 -19.13
N GLY A 109 -10.66 2.40 -20.14
CA GLY A 109 -10.60 1.92 -21.54
C GLY A 109 -9.47 0.92 -21.75
N GLU A 110 -8.38 1.06 -20.99
CA GLU A 110 -7.23 0.16 -20.93
C GLU A 110 -6.55 0.30 -19.56
N PHE A 111 -5.97 -0.78 -19.06
CA PHE A 111 -5.19 -0.79 -17.83
C PHE A 111 -3.70 -0.81 -18.12
N VAL A 112 -2.95 0.16 -17.62
CA VAL A 112 -1.50 0.23 -17.78
C VAL A 112 -0.84 0.13 -16.42
N PHE A 113 -0.13 -0.96 -16.20
CA PHE A 113 0.51 -1.26 -14.92
C PHE A 113 2.01 -0.95 -14.99
N PHE A 114 2.51 -0.18 -14.02
CA PHE A 114 3.93 0.00 -13.76
C PHE A 114 4.28 -0.63 -12.41
N ALA A 115 4.97 -1.78 -12.46
CA ALA A 115 5.39 -2.48 -11.26
C ALA A 115 6.90 -2.36 -11.08
N GLY A 116 7.35 -1.95 -9.90
CA GLY A 116 8.76 -1.87 -9.54
C GLY A 116 9.16 -2.91 -8.49
N GLY A 117 9.98 -3.90 -8.85
CA GLY A 117 10.44 -4.92 -7.91
C GLY A 117 9.30 -5.66 -7.21
N ILE A 118 9.21 -5.55 -5.88
CA ILE A 118 8.15 -6.19 -5.09
C ILE A 118 6.77 -5.54 -5.29
N GLY A 119 6.68 -4.33 -5.85
CA GLY A 119 5.42 -3.67 -6.19
C GLY A 119 4.57 -4.40 -7.23
N ILE A 120 5.04 -5.53 -7.76
CA ILE A 120 4.25 -6.47 -8.58
C ILE A 120 3.12 -7.14 -7.80
N THR A 121 3.23 -7.24 -6.47
CA THR A 121 2.27 -7.99 -5.62
C THR A 121 0.83 -7.49 -5.69
N PRO A 122 0.51 -6.18 -5.56
CA PRO A 122 -0.86 -5.69 -5.73
C PRO A 122 -1.35 -5.74 -7.18
N ILE A 123 -0.42 -5.70 -8.14
CA ILE A 123 -0.70 -5.66 -9.58
C ILE A 123 -1.10 -7.04 -10.13
N LEU A 124 -0.55 -8.14 -9.61
CA LEU A 124 -0.87 -9.49 -10.08
C LEU A 124 -2.37 -9.84 -9.99
N PRO A 125 -3.07 -9.60 -8.87
CA PRO A 125 -4.52 -9.76 -8.83
C PRO A 125 -5.27 -8.85 -9.82
N MET A 126 -4.77 -7.64 -10.09
CA MET A 126 -5.39 -6.74 -11.08
C MET A 126 -5.28 -7.31 -12.49
N ILE A 127 -4.10 -7.83 -12.86
CA ILE A 127 -3.88 -8.53 -14.13
C ILE A 127 -4.82 -9.74 -14.25
N ARG A 128 -4.94 -10.56 -13.19
CA ARG A 128 -5.85 -11.72 -13.17
C ARG A 128 -7.31 -11.29 -13.36
N TRP A 129 -7.72 -10.18 -12.74
CA TRP A 129 -9.05 -9.60 -12.95
C TRP A 129 -9.23 -9.15 -14.40
N CYS A 130 -8.24 -8.47 -15.00
CA CYS A 130 -8.30 -8.06 -16.41
C CYS A 130 -8.42 -9.27 -17.34
N GLU A 131 -7.67 -10.35 -17.10
CA GLU A 131 -7.78 -11.60 -17.87
C GLU A 131 -9.18 -12.21 -17.75
N ALA A 132 -9.70 -12.34 -16.53
CA ALA A 132 -11.02 -12.93 -16.29
C ALA A 132 -12.15 -12.14 -16.96
N ASN A 133 -12.00 -10.81 -17.04
CA ASN A 133 -12.99 -9.89 -17.60
C ASN A 133 -12.68 -9.45 -19.04
N ARG A 134 -11.66 -10.04 -19.68
CA ARG A 134 -11.23 -9.72 -21.06
C ARG A 134 -10.99 -8.23 -21.28
N ARG A 135 -10.39 -7.56 -20.30
CA ARG A 135 -10.07 -6.14 -20.36
C ARG A 135 -8.67 -5.93 -20.95
N PRO A 136 -8.46 -4.95 -21.83
CA PRO A 136 -7.14 -4.69 -22.39
C PRO A 136 -6.22 -4.16 -21.31
N TRP A 137 -5.01 -4.72 -21.25
CA TRP A 137 -3.99 -4.30 -20.30
C TRP A 137 -2.56 -4.49 -20.82
N ARG A 138 -1.64 -3.74 -20.23
CA ARG A 138 -0.18 -3.87 -20.42
C ARG A 138 0.53 -3.75 -19.08
N LEU A 139 1.61 -4.51 -18.90
CA LEU A 139 2.49 -4.43 -17.74
C LEU A 139 3.89 -4.01 -18.17
N PHE A 140 4.41 -2.98 -17.51
CA PHE A 140 5.82 -2.63 -17.49
C PHE A 140 6.38 -3.05 -16.14
N TYR A 141 7.09 -4.19 -16.12
CA TYR A 141 7.71 -4.73 -14.91
C TYR A 141 9.17 -4.34 -14.86
N LEU A 142 9.50 -3.43 -13.94
CA LEU A 142 10.80 -2.77 -13.86
C LEU A 142 11.56 -3.29 -12.63
N VAL A 143 12.76 -3.79 -12.84
CA VAL A 143 13.61 -4.37 -11.77
C VAL A 143 15.06 -3.94 -11.93
N ARG A 144 15.80 -3.97 -10.82
CA ARG A 144 17.25 -3.72 -10.86
C ARG A 144 17.99 -4.82 -11.65
N SER A 145 17.70 -6.07 -11.30
CA SER A 145 18.29 -7.27 -11.89
C SER A 145 17.19 -8.31 -12.09
N ARG A 146 17.30 -9.11 -13.16
CA ARG A 146 16.31 -10.13 -13.50
C ARG A 146 16.12 -11.18 -12.40
N GLU A 147 17.18 -11.53 -11.69
CA GLU A 147 17.15 -12.45 -10.54
C GLU A 147 16.23 -11.99 -9.39
N ARG A 148 15.91 -10.68 -9.31
CA ARG A 148 15.00 -10.10 -8.30
C ARG A 148 13.57 -9.92 -8.83
N ALA A 149 13.30 -10.27 -10.07
CA ALA A 149 11.96 -10.23 -10.64
C ALA A 149 11.16 -11.44 -10.18
N ALA A 150 10.18 -11.20 -9.30
CA ALA A 150 9.31 -12.24 -8.79
C ALA A 150 8.22 -12.59 -9.82
N PHE A 151 7.75 -13.83 -9.78
CA PHE A 151 6.60 -14.30 -10.57
C PHE A 151 6.81 -14.32 -12.10
N LEU A 152 8.05 -14.29 -12.59
CA LEU A 152 8.35 -14.30 -14.03
C LEU A 152 7.71 -15.48 -14.77
N ASP A 153 7.73 -16.69 -14.19
CA ASP A 153 7.15 -17.88 -14.82
C ASP A 153 5.63 -17.73 -15.04
N GLN A 154 4.93 -17.09 -14.09
CA GLN A 154 3.50 -16.80 -14.21
C GLN A 154 3.25 -15.74 -15.28
N LEU A 155 4.11 -14.71 -15.34
CA LEU A 155 3.98 -13.59 -16.27
C LEU A 155 4.36 -13.97 -17.71
N ALA A 156 5.24 -14.96 -17.89
CA ALA A 156 5.68 -15.41 -19.21
C ALA A 156 4.52 -15.88 -20.09
N ALA A 157 3.45 -16.41 -19.49
CA ALA A 157 2.24 -16.84 -20.19
C ALA A 157 1.51 -15.70 -20.93
N TYR A 158 1.77 -14.44 -20.58
CA TYR A 158 1.09 -13.29 -21.16
C TYR A 158 1.81 -12.67 -22.37
N GLY A 159 3.00 -13.16 -22.71
CA GLY A 159 3.76 -12.77 -23.90
C GLY A 159 4.00 -11.26 -24.00
N GLU A 160 3.72 -10.69 -25.17
CA GLU A 160 4.01 -9.28 -25.51
C GLU A 160 3.26 -8.24 -24.64
N ARG A 161 2.28 -8.67 -23.83
CA ARG A 161 1.59 -7.77 -22.87
C ARG A 161 2.45 -7.42 -21.66
N VAL A 162 3.54 -8.17 -21.43
CA VAL A 162 4.47 -7.94 -20.33
C VAL A 162 5.82 -7.49 -20.89
N THR A 163 6.18 -6.25 -20.60
CA THR A 163 7.52 -5.71 -20.82
C THR A 163 8.31 -5.84 -19.52
N LEU A 164 9.25 -6.78 -19.47
CA LEU A 164 10.24 -6.85 -18.39
C LEU A 164 11.43 -5.96 -18.75
N HIS A 165 11.76 -5.01 -17.87
CA HIS A 165 12.98 -4.21 -17.96
C HIS A 165 13.85 -4.47 -16.73
N ALA A 166 15.05 -5.01 -16.96
CA ALA A 166 16.07 -5.14 -15.93
C ALA A 166 17.19 -4.12 -16.20
N ASP A 167 17.41 -3.18 -15.28
CA ASP A 167 18.37 -2.08 -15.46
C ASP A 167 19.78 -2.59 -15.85
N GLU A 168 20.23 -3.67 -15.19
CA GLU A 168 21.55 -4.27 -15.42
C GLU A 168 21.68 -4.94 -16.79
N GLU A 169 20.58 -5.47 -17.35
CA GLU A 169 20.57 -6.08 -18.69
C GLU A 169 20.43 -5.00 -19.78
N ALA A 170 19.64 -3.97 -19.53
CA ALA A 170 19.38 -2.88 -20.47
C ALA A 170 20.48 -1.80 -20.49
N GLY A 171 21.33 -1.74 -19.45
CA GLY A 171 22.38 -0.73 -19.33
C GLY A 171 21.85 0.67 -18.97
N GLY A 172 20.62 0.78 -18.43
CA GLY A 172 19.98 2.06 -18.13
C GLY A 172 18.56 1.93 -17.60
N LEU A 173 17.96 3.06 -17.22
CA LEU A 173 16.58 3.13 -16.76
C LEU A 173 15.59 3.07 -17.93
N PHE A 174 14.40 2.55 -17.65
CA PHE A 174 13.31 2.49 -18.61
C PHE A 174 12.78 3.89 -18.98
N ASP A 175 12.44 4.10 -20.26
CA ASP A 175 11.85 5.35 -20.76
C ASP A 175 10.36 5.45 -20.36
N ILE A 176 10.11 5.91 -19.14
CA ILE A 176 8.76 6.11 -18.60
C ILE A 176 8.04 7.25 -19.33
N GLU A 177 8.72 8.39 -19.52
CA GLU A 177 8.13 9.59 -20.13
C GLU A 177 7.64 9.31 -21.55
N GLY A 178 8.51 8.76 -22.40
CA GLY A 178 8.13 8.42 -23.76
C GLY A 178 7.06 7.33 -23.81
N THR A 179 7.08 6.37 -22.88
CA THR A 179 6.04 5.34 -22.78
C THR A 179 4.68 5.93 -22.45
N VAL A 180 4.60 6.77 -21.42
CA VAL A 180 3.35 7.42 -21.00
C VAL A 180 2.81 8.37 -22.08
N ALA A 181 3.70 9.11 -22.76
CA ALA A 181 3.32 10.01 -23.86
C ALA A 181 2.64 9.32 -25.04
N ARG A 182 2.81 7.99 -25.19
CA ARG A 182 2.21 7.17 -26.27
C ARG A 182 0.94 6.44 -25.84
N LEU A 183 0.50 6.56 -24.59
CA LEU A 183 -0.68 5.88 -24.09
C LEU A 183 -1.97 6.54 -24.60
N PRO A 184 -3.06 5.77 -24.80
CA PRO A 184 -4.34 6.33 -25.19
C PRO A 184 -4.97 7.12 -24.03
N GLY A 185 -5.73 8.19 -24.33
CA GLY A 185 -6.34 9.07 -23.32
C GLY A 185 -7.45 8.47 -22.45
N ARG A 186 -7.76 7.18 -22.59
CA ARG A 186 -8.68 6.42 -21.71
C ARG A 186 -7.96 5.36 -20.88
N ALA A 187 -6.63 5.34 -20.88
CA ALA A 187 -5.86 4.43 -20.06
C ALA A 187 -5.89 4.85 -18.60
N HIS A 188 -6.07 3.90 -17.69
CA HIS A 188 -5.81 4.11 -16.27
C HIS A 188 -4.42 3.56 -15.95
N LEU A 189 -3.60 4.37 -15.30
CA LEU A 189 -2.25 4.03 -14.88
C LEU A 189 -2.29 3.58 -13.43
N TYR A 190 -1.74 2.40 -13.15
CA TYR A 190 -1.61 1.83 -11.82
C TYR A 190 -0.15 1.55 -11.53
N THR A 191 0.39 2.21 -10.51
CA THR A 191 1.83 2.17 -10.22
C THR A 191 2.10 1.76 -8.78
N CYS A 192 2.98 0.79 -8.61
CA CYS A 192 3.51 0.42 -7.30
C CYS A 192 4.98 0.02 -7.43
N GLY A 193 5.85 0.61 -6.62
CA GLY A 193 7.28 0.36 -6.70
C GLY A 193 8.13 1.34 -5.88
N PRO A 194 9.44 1.40 -6.14
CA PRO A 194 10.34 2.28 -5.40
C PRO A 194 10.10 3.75 -5.75
N THR A 195 10.37 4.66 -4.81
CA THR A 195 10.13 6.10 -4.95
C THR A 195 10.57 6.71 -6.28
N PRO A 196 11.76 6.41 -6.85
CA PRO A 196 12.15 6.96 -8.15
C PRO A 196 11.20 6.61 -9.29
N LEU A 197 10.67 5.37 -9.31
CA LEU A 197 9.67 4.95 -10.30
C LEU A 197 8.35 5.71 -10.07
N MET A 198 7.89 5.75 -8.82
CA MET A 198 6.63 6.40 -8.47
C MET A 198 6.62 7.88 -8.91
N LEU A 199 7.69 8.62 -8.62
CA LEU A 199 7.85 10.02 -8.99
C LEU A 199 7.97 10.22 -10.50
N ALA A 200 8.66 9.32 -11.21
CA ALA A 200 8.80 9.41 -12.66
C ALA A 200 7.46 9.20 -13.38
N VAL A 201 6.65 8.24 -12.94
CA VAL A 201 5.29 8.05 -13.49
C VAL A 201 4.38 9.21 -13.12
N GLU A 202 4.42 9.71 -11.87
CA GLU A 202 3.66 10.90 -11.44
C GLU A 202 3.98 12.12 -12.31
N ALA A 203 5.27 12.37 -12.59
CA ALA A 203 5.69 13.47 -13.45
C ALA A 203 5.23 13.29 -14.90
N ALA A 204 5.36 12.08 -15.46
CA ALA A 204 4.95 11.78 -16.83
C ALA A 204 3.42 11.81 -17.01
N ALA A 205 2.66 11.50 -15.96
CA ALA A 205 1.21 11.43 -15.99
C ALA A 205 0.51 12.77 -15.71
N ARG A 206 1.23 13.90 -15.60
CA ARG A 206 0.62 15.23 -15.32
C ARG A 206 -0.45 15.68 -16.32
N GLY A 207 -0.42 15.14 -17.54
CA GLY A 207 -1.45 15.41 -18.57
C GLY A 207 -2.71 14.54 -18.44
N PHE A 208 -2.72 13.55 -17.55
CA PHE A 208 -3.87 12.67 -17.32
C PHE A 208 -4.83 13.29 -16.29
N PRO A 209 -6.14 13.03 -16.41
CA PRO A 209 -7.09 13.25 -15.34
C PRO A 209 -6.67 12.51 -14.06
N ALA A 210 -6.85 13.13 -12.89
CA ALA A 210 -6.39 12.58 -11.61
C ALA A 210 -7.03 11.21 -11.30
N GLU A 211 -8.28 11.01 -11.70
CA GLU A 211 -9.04 9.77 -11.57
C GLU A 211 -8.50 8.61 -12.42
N GLN A 212 -7.59 8.88 -13.35
CA GLN A 212 -6.95 7.86 -14.19
C GLN A 212 -5.57 7.45 -13.68
N VAL A 213 -5.02 8.09 -12.65
CA VAL A 213 -3.65 7.83 -12.18
C VAL A 213 -3.67 7.38 -10.72
N HIS A 214 -3.25 6.13 -10.51
CA HIS A 214 -3.39 5.42 -9.24
C HIS A 214 -2.02 4.97 -8.74
N PHE A 215 -1.74 5.22 -7.46
CA PHE A 215 -0.46 4.87 -6.83
C PHE A 215 -0.67 4.11 -5.52
N GLU A 216 0.15 3.09 -5.27
CA GLU A 216 0.31 2.48 -3.94
C GLU A 216 1.75 2.62 -3.45
N TRP A 217 1.92 3.28 -2.30
CA TRP A 217 3.22 3.60 -1.72
C TRP A 217 3.56 2.65 -0.57
N PHE A 218 4.55 1.76 -0.77
CA PHE A 218 5.07 0.90 0.31
C PHE A 218 6.01 1.64 1.27
N THR A 219 6.56 2.77 0.84
CA THR A 219 7.41 3.62 1.66
C THR A 219 6.81 5.02 1.71
N PRO A 220 6.86 5.70 2.87
CA PRO A 220 6.36 7.07 2.99
C PRO A 220 6.97 8.00 1.94
N ARG A 221 6.12 8.77 1.27
CA ARG A 221 6.54 9.91 0.47
C ARG A 221 7.20 10.94 1.40
N GLN A 222 8.35 11.47 1.00
CA GLN A 222 8.89 12.64 1.66
C GLN A 222 8.01 13.84 1.27
N VAL A 223 7.19 14.30 2.21
CA VAL A 223 6.40 15.52 2.05
C VAL A 223 7.30 16.70 2.42
N GLU A 224 7.48 17.64 1.51
CA GLU A 224 8.19 18.88 1.81
C GLU A 224 7.43 19.63 2.91
N LYS A 225 8.10 19.86 4.04
CA LYS A 225 7.51 20.65 5.12
C LYS A 225 7.43 22.11 4.66
N ALA A 226 6.24 22.70 4.68
CA ALA A 226 6.03 24.11 4.40
C ALA A 226 6.70 25.05 5.44
N GLY A 227 7.19 24.50 6.55
CA GLY A 227 7.88 25.22 7.62
C GLY A 227 8.18 24.31 8.82
N ALA A 228 8.58 24.91 9.94
CA ALA A 228 8.72 24.19 11.20
C ALA A 228 7.34 23.72 11.70
N ASP A 229 7.32 22.60 12.40
CA ASP A 229 6.10 22.11 13.04
C ASP A 229 5.65 23.10 14.14
N THR A 230 4.37 23.44 14.16
CA THR A 230 3.76 24.35 15.14
C THR A 230 2.75 23.61 15.99
N ALA A 231 2.58 24.02 17.25
CA ALA A 231 1.56 23.46 18.11
C ALA A 231 0.15 23.83 17.62
N PHE A 232 -0.82 22.94 17.85
CA PHE A 232 -2.23 23.19 17.52
C PHE A 232 -3.15 22.52 18.55
N THR A 233 -4.42 22.90 18.57
CA THR A 233 -5.43 22.28 19.44
C THR A 233 -6.25 21.25 18.68
N VAL A 234 -6.55 20.11 19.29
CA VAL A 234 -7.52 19.14 18.77
C VAL A 234 -8.73 19.04 19.70
N LYS A 235 -9.93 19.15 19.14
CA LYS A 235 -11.21 18.91 19.82
C LYS A 235 -11.71 17.52 19.46
N LEU A 236 -12.06 16.72 20.46
CA LEU A 236 -12.61 15.38 20.28
C LEU A 236 -14.13 15.46 20.45
N ALA A 237 -14.86 15.47 19.35
CA ALA A 237 -16.28 15.83 19.34
C ALA A 237 -17.17 14.92 20.20
N ARG A 238 -16.85 13.62 20.33
CA ARG A 238 -17.69 12.67 21.08
C ARG A 238 -17.47 12.80 22.58
N SER A 239 -16.25 13.13 22.98
CA SER A 239 -15.88 13.28 24.39
C SER A 239 -15.95 14.72 24.91
N GLY A 240 -15.98 15.71 24.01
CA GLY A 240 -15.90 17.15 24.33
C GLY A 240 -14.52 17.60 24.82
N ARG A 241 -13.51 16.71 24.83
CA ARG A 241 -12.17 17.02 25.31
C ARG A 241 -11.40 17.86 24.30
N CYS A 242 -10.60 18.80 24.80
CA CYS A 242 -9.64 19.58 24.03
C CYS A 242 -8.23 19.18 24.47
N LEU A 243 -7.37 18.81 23.53
CA LEU A 243 -5.98 18.45 23.77
C LEU A 243 -5.07 19.39 22.97
N GLU A 244 -3.95 19.78 23.57
CA GLU A 244 -2.90 20.48 22.85
C GLU A 244 -1.95 19.47 22.21
N VAL A 245 -1.60 19.68 20.94
CA VAL A 245 -0.63 18.87 20.20
C VAL A 245 0.65 19.68 20.02
N PRO A 246 1.72 19.35 20.77
CA PRO A 246 3.01 20.03 20.64
C PRO A 246 3.62 19.91 19.23
N ALA A 247 4.59 20.78 18.94
CA ALA A 247 5.33 20.76 17.66
C ALA A 247 6.12 19.46 17.43
N ASP A 248 6.64 18.86 18.50
CA ASP A 248 7.53 17.70 18.50
C ASP A 248 6.80 16.35 18.64
N GLN A 249 5.47 16.36 18.76
CA GLN A 249 4.65 15.16 18.89
C GLN A 249 3.64 15.05 17.74
N SER A 250 3.41 13.82 17.31
CA SER A 250 2.28 13.50 16.42
C SER A 250 0.96 13.60 17.20
N LEU A 251 -0.12 13.90 16.48
CA LEU A 251 -1.47 13.86 17.05
C LEU A 251 -1.79 12.47 17.63
N LEU A 252 -1.40 11.38 16.95
CA LEU A 252 -1.58 10.02 17.47
C LEU A 252 -0.94 9.83 18.86
N GLN A 253 0.31 10.27 19.06
CA GLN A 253 0.99 10.15 20.36
C GLN A 253 0.22 10.88 21.46
N VAL A 254 -0.28 12.07 21.17
CA VAL A 254 -1.07 12.87 22.11
C VAL A 254 -2.39 12.18 22.45
N LEU A 255 -3.07 11.60 21.45
CA LEU A 255 -4.30 10.83 21.64
C LEU A 255 -4.05 9.59 22.53
N GLU A 256 -3.00 8.81 22.22
CA GLU A 256 -2.62 7.61 22.99
C GLU A 256 -2.27 7.95 24.45
N ALA A 257 -1.46 8.98 24.68
CA ALA A 257 -1.09 9.45 26.02
C ALA A 257 -2.30 9.91 26.84
N ASN A 258 -3.38 10.29 26.17
CA ASN A 258 -4.63 10.76 26.75
C ASN A 258 -5.73 9.67 26.80
N GLY A 259 -5.35 8.40 26.61
CA GLY A 259 -6.24 7.24 26.70
C GLY A 259 -7.24 7.12 25.54
N VAL A 260 -7.07 7.90 24.48
CA VAL A 260 -7.92 7.82 23.28
C VAL A 260 -7.42 6.69 22.40
N GLN A 261 -8.27 5.69 22.20
CA GLN A 261 -7.93 4.53 21.38
C GLN A 261 -8.14 4.85 19.91
N VAL A 262 -7.05 4.94 19.16
CA VAL A 262 -7.05 5.03 17.69
C VAL A 262 -6.28 3.83 17.15
N GLU A 263 -6.85 3.15 16.17
CA GLU A 263 -6.14 2.06 15.52
C GLU A 263 -4.88 2.60 14.83
N SER A 264 -3.75 1.90 14.94
CA SER A 264 -2.51 2.33 14.31
C SER A 264 -1.60 1.13 14.03
N ALA A 265 -0.88 1.18 12.91
CA ALA A 265 0.02 0.11 12.49
C ALA A 265 1.38 0.66 12.04
N CYS A 266 1.47 1.33 10.89
CA CYS A 266 2.75 1.74 10.32
C CYS A 266 3.40 2.95 11.02
N ARG A 267 2.58 3.86 11.55
CA ARG A 267 2.99 5.16 12.13
C ARG A 267 3.84 6.05 11.20
N GLU A 268 3.71 5.86 9.90
CA GLU A 268 4.48 6.55 8.86
C GLU A 268 3.62 6.99 7.66
N GLY A 269 2.30 6.94 7.79
CA GLY A 269 1.37 7.51 6.81
C GLY A 269 1.15 6.67 5.55
N THR A 270 1.38 5.36 5.58
CA THR A 270 1.19 4.48 4.41
C THR A 270 0.03 3.48 4.58
N CYS A 271 -0.43 3.24 5.80
CA CYS A 271 -1.34 2.14 6.12
C CYS A 271 -2.83 2.46 6.20
N ALA A 272 -3.16 3.74 6.36
CA ALA A 272 -4.49 4.26 6.70
C ALA A 272 -5.16 3.73 7.99
N SER A 273 -4.56 2.80 8.73
CA SER A 273 -5.15 2.25 9.97
C SER A 273 -5.49 3.32 11.02
N CYS A 274 -4.80 4.47 10.99
CA CYS A 274 -5.07 5.62 11.87
C CYS A 274 -5.89 6.73 11.20
N GLU A 275 -6.60 6.42 10.11
CA GLU A 275 -7.49 7.39 9.48
C GLU A 275 -8.56 7.83 10.48
N THR A 276 -8.71 9.14 10.64
CA THR A 276 -9.68 9.74 11.53
C THR A 276 -10.46 10.81 10.78
N ARG A 277 -11.79 10.77 10.92
CA ARG A 277 -12.67 11.75 10.30
C ARG A 277 -12.47 13.14 10.94
N VAL A 278 -12.35 14.14 10.07
CA VAL A 278 -12.23 15.55 10.43
C VAL A 278 -13.60 16.21 10.27
N LEU A 279 -14.07 16.88 11.31
CA LEU A 279 -15.36 17.57 11.34
C LEU A 279 -15.19 19.08 11.08
N ALA A 280 -14.08 19.66 11.52
CA ALA A 280 -13.74 21.06 11.26
C ALA A 280 -12.21 21.30 11.28
N GLY A 281 -11.79 22.36 10.58
CA GLY A 281 -10.38 22.75 10.45
C GLY A 281 -9.73 22.27 9.15
N ILE A 282 -8.46 22.63 8.96
CA ILE A 282 -7.69 22.32 7.74
C ILE A 282 -6.48 21.48 8.15
N PRO A 283 -6.48 20.17 7.89
CA PRO A 283 -5.31 19.32 8.10
C PRO A 283 -4.13 19.73 7.23
N ASP A 284 -2.93 19.53 7.77
CA ASP A 284 -1.68 19.48 7.01
C ASP A 284 -1.40 18.00 6.70
N HIS A 285 -1.80 17.57 5.50
CA HIS A 285 -1.75 16.16 5.08
C HIS A 285 -0.32 15.73 4.76
N ARG A 286 0.18 14.74 5.49
CA ARG A 286 1.56 14.23 5.35
C ARG A 286 1.64 12.74 5.05
N ASP A 287 0.51 12.10 4.78
CA ASP A 287 0.43 10.70 4.42
C ASP A 287 0.71 10.46 2.93
N SER A 288 0.74 9.19 2.55
CA SER A 288 0.90 8.69 1.18
C SER A 288 -0.29 7.83 0.75
N VAL A 289 -1.45 8.03 1.41
CA VAL A 289 -2.67 7.25 1.18
C VAL A 289 -3.70 8.10 0.43
N LEU A 290 -4.03 9.26 0.99
CA LEU A 290 -5.09 10.12 0.44
C LEU A 290 -4.64 10.71 -0.89
N SER A 291 -5.52 10.63 -1.87
CA SER A 291 -5.41 11.34 -3.15
C SER A 291 -5.44 12.85 -2.96
N GLU A 292 -5.01 13.60 -3.96
CA GLU A 292 -5.04 15.06 -3.90
C GLU A 292 -6.47 15.61 -3.75
N ALA A 293 -7.46 14.95 -4.37
CA ALA A 293 -8.87 15.30 -4.23
C ALA A 293 -9.36 15.09 -2.78
N GLU A 294 -9.06 13.93 -2.19
CA GLU A 294 -9.43 13.63 -0.79
C GLU A 294 -8.77 14.60 0.20
N ARG A 295 -7.49 14.93 -0.01
CA ARG A 295 -6.78 15.93 0.80
C ARG A 295 -7.46 17.30 0.73
N ARG A 296 -7.86 17.74 -0.46
CA ARG A 296 -8.58 19.02 -0.64
C ARG A 296 -9.94 19.05 0.06
N CYS A 297 -10.62 17.90 0.16
CA CYS A 297 -11.91 17.80 0.84
C CYS A 297 -11.81 17.92 2.37
N ASN A 298 -10.63 17.69 2.97
CA ASN A 298 -10.41 17.77 4.42
C ASN A 298 -11.38 16.91 5.26
N GLY A 299 -11.90 15.82 4.71
CA GLY A 299 -12.91 14.98 5.38
C GLY A 299 -12.31 13.97 6.37
N SER A 300 -11.05 13.62 6.21
CA SER A 300 -10.30 12.71 7.10
C SER A 300 -8.82 13.09 7.12
N MET A 301 -8.06 12.51 8.05
CA MET A 301 -6.61 12.66 8.13
C MET A 301 -5.95 11.42 8.75
N MET A 302 -4.67 11.20 8.44
CA MET A 302 -3.85 10.18 9.09
C MET A 302 -3.17 10.75 10.33
N VAL A 303 -3.75 10.53 11.51
CA VAL A 303 -3.31 11.19 12.76
C VAL A 303 -1.88 10.83 13.21
N CYS A 304 -1.27 9.79 12.64
CA CYS A 304 0.11 9.42 12.94
C CYS A 304 1.17 10.34 12.33
N VAL A 305 0.86 11.03 11.22
CA VAL A 305 1.82 11.88 10.50
C VAL A 305 1.30 13.26 10.18
N SER A 306 -0.01 13.41 9.93
CA SER A 306 -0.62 14.67 9.53
C SER A 306 -0.72 15.64 10.72
N ARG A 307 -0.63 16.94 10.44
CA ARG A 307 -0.77 18.04 11.41
C ARG A 307 -1.96 18.93 11.05
N ALA A 308 -1.93 20.19 11.43
CA ALA A 308 -2.95 21.17 11.13
C ALA A 308 -2.33 22.42 10.48
N LEU A 309 -2.98 22.93 9.42
CA LEU A 309 -2.74 24.27 8.89
C LEU A 309 -3.59 25.31 9.65
N SER A 310 -4.75 24.91 10.18
CA SER A 310 -5.55 25.73 11.10
C SER A 310 -5.05 25.58 12.54
N GLY A 311 -5.25 26.61 13.38
CA GLY A 311 -4.88 26.54 14.81
C GLY A 311 -5.68 25.53 15.63
N THR A 312 -6.81 25.04 15.10
CA THR A 312 -7.63 24.00 15.73
C THR A 312 -8.16 23.02 14.69
N LEU A 313 -8.20 21.74 15.04
CA LEU A 313 -8.92 20.67 14.34
C LEU A 313 -10.01 20.10 15.26
N GLU A 314 -11.13 19.69 14.68
CA GLU A 314 -12.17 18.92 15.37
C GLU A 314 -12.31 17.54 14.72
N LEU A 315 -12.21 16.48 15.51
CA LEU A 315 -12.21 15.09 15.05
C LEU A 315 -13.41 14.33 15.63
N ASP A 316 -13.91 13.36 14.86
CA ASP A 316 -15.00 12.47 15.29
C ASP A 316 -14.53 11.36 16.24
N LEU A 317 -13.94 11.77 17.38
CA LEU A 317 -13.40 10.91 18.44
C LEU A 317 -13.99 11.24 19.81
#